data_AF-A0A3D1G046-F1
#
_entry.id   AF-A0A3D1G046-F1
#
_cell.length_a   1.000
_cell.length_b   1.000
_cell.length_c   1.000
_cell.angle_alpha   90.00
_cell.angle_beta   90.00
_cell.angle_gamma   90.00
#
_symmetry.space_group_name_H-M   'P 1'
#
loop_
_entity.id
_entity.type
_entity.pdbx_description
1 polymer ?
#
loop_
_entity_poly.entity_id
_entity_poly.type
_entity_poly.pdbx_seq_one_letter_code
_entity_poly.pdbx_strand_id
1 'polypeptide(L)'
;MDAFWIIVTGFLVASSTGMLGNLLLLRRMSMMGDALSHAVLPGIVIAYLISGSRASVPLFLGAIIMGIITTLLIQFFSSKGKMQADAAMGTVFTFLFAVGVILVTKYAGEADIDADCVLHGEIAFVPLQTSSFLGLGVPSPVWTLLGLLALVQLVFWIGYKGWLITSFNGEYAKSIGIKTAVWHY
;
A
#
# COMPACT_ATOMS: atom_id res chain seq x y z
N MET A 1 -29.26 3.58 -2.16
CA MET A 1 -28.46 2.55 -1.46
C MET A 1 -26.97 2.73 -1.70
N ASP A 2 -26.57 3.49 -2.72
CA ASP A 2 -25.17 3.65 -3.15
C ASP A 2 -24.31 4.41 -2.13
N ALA A 3 -24.85 5.48 -1.54
CA ALA A 3 -24.15 6.26 -0.51
C ALA A 3 -23.77 5.42 0.71
N PHE A 4 -24.60 4.45 1.10
CA PHE A 4 -24.30 3.56 2.23
C PHE A 4 -23.02 2.74 1.96
N TRP A 5 -22.89 2.16 0.77
CA TRP A 5 -21.72 1.38 0.41
C TRP A 5 -20.44 2.22 0.29
N ILE A 6 -20.56 3.46 -0.19
CA ILE A 6 -19.43 4.39 -0.23
C ILE A 6 -18.94 4.69 1.19
N ILE A 7 -19.84 4.98 2.13
CA ILE A 7 -19.49 5.25 3.53
C ILE A 7 -18.84 4.03 4.19
N VAL A 8 -19.39 2.84 3.99
CA VAL A 8 -18.82 1.59 4.52
C VAL A 8 -17.41 1.35 3.97
N THR A 9 -17.21 1.57 2.68
CA THR A 9 -15.89 1.44 2.03
C THR A 9 -14.90 2.43 2.64
N GLY A 10 -15.28 3.70 2.76
CA GLY A 10 -14.44 4.73 3.38
C GLY A 10 -14.06 4.38 4.82
N PHE A 11 -15.00 3.85 5.61
CA PHE A 11 -14.74 3.39 6.97
C PHE A 11 -13.74 2.23 7.03
N LEU A 12 -13.88 1.23 6.16
CA LEU A 12 -12.97 0.08 6.10
C LEU A 12 -11.55 0.51 5.70
N VAL A 13 -11.42 1.39 4.71
CA VAL A 13 -10.13 1.94 4.27
C VAL A 13 -9.50 2.73 5.40
N ALA A 14 -10.20 3.71 5.97
CA ALA A 14 -9.69 4.58 7.02
C ALA A 14 -9.28 3.82 8.28
N SER A 15 -10.04 2.79 8.67
CA SER A 15 -9.70 1.94 9.82
C SER A 15 -8.41 1.14 9.57
N SER A 16 -8.25 0.58 8.37
CA SER A 16 -7.06 -0.21 8.01
C SER A 16 -5.81 0.66 7.93
N THR A 17 -5.90 1.82 7.26
CA THR A 17 -4.76 2.73 7.06
C THR A 17 -4.41 3.50 8.32
N GLY A 18 -5.40 3.87 9.16
CA GLY A 18 -5.18 4.56 10.43
C GLY A 18 -4.35 3.75 11.42
N MET A 19 -4.55 2.42 11.47
CA MET A 19 -3.74 1.53 12.32
C MET A 19 -2.28 1.51 11.89
N LEU A 20 -2.02 1.31 10.60
CA LEU A 20 -0.66 1.30 10.04
C LEU A 20 0.01 2.68 10.17
N GLY A 21 -0.75 3.75 9.94
CA GLY A 21 -0.28 5.14 10.02
C GLY A 21 0.25 5.51 11.40
N ASN A 22 -0.39 5.05 12.48
CA ASN A 22 0.10 5.29 13.85
C ASN A 22 1.52 4.70 14.06
N LEU A 23 1.76 3.50 13.54
CA LEU A 23 3.07 2.83 13.66
C LEU A 23 4.15 3.55 12.84
N LEU A 24 3.81 3.99 11.62
CA LEU A 24 4.72 4.78 10.78
C LEU A 24 5.04 6.14 11.43
N LEU A 25 4.06 6.78 12.04
CA LEU A 25 4.23 8.06 12.73
C LEU A 25 5.17 7.93 13.95
N LEU A 26 4.93 6.94 14.81
CA LEU A 26 5.78 6.66 15.98
C LEU A 26 7.24 6.40 15.60
N ARG A 27 7.46 5.83 14.41
CA ARG A 27 8.80 5.52 13.88
C ARG A 27 9.41 6.65 13.05
N ARG A 28 8.76 7.82 12.97
CA ARG A 28 9.20 8.97 12.13
C ARG A 28 9.35 8.60 10.64
N MET A 29 8.57 7.64 10.16
CA MET A 29 8.53 7.21 8.75
C MET A 29 7.22 7.68 8.08
N SER A 30 6.72 8.87 8.42
CA SER A 30 5.46 9.38 7.89
C SER A 30 5.48 9.57 6.37
N MET A 31 6.66 9.91 5.80
CA MET A 31 6.88 10.06 4.35
C MET A 31 6.78 8.74 3.58
N MET A 32 6.82 7.60 4.27
CA MET A 32 6.82 6.29 3.62
C MET A 32 5.48 5.95 2.97
N GLY A 33 4.37 6.43 3.54
CA GLY A 33 3.04 6.25 2.96
C GLY A 33 2.91 6.95 1.61
N ASP A 34 3.37 8.19 1.54
CA ASP A 34 3.35 8.99 0.31
C ASP A 34 4.26 8.39 -0.77
N ALA A 35 5.47 7.99 -0.38
CA ALA A 35 6.42 7.33 -1.27
C ALA A 35 5.85 6.03 -1.88
N LEU A 36 5.14 5.22 -1.09
CA LEU A 36 4.54 3.96 -1.57
C LEU A 36 3.40 4.20 -2.56
N SER A 37 2.51 5.16 -2.29
CA SER A 37 1.39 5.46 -3.19
C SER A 37 1.87 5.85 -4.60
N HIS A 38 2.92 6.65 -4.70
CA HIS A 38 3.46 7.10 -5.98
C HIS A 38 4.38 6.07 -6.67
N ALA A 39 5.09 5.25 -5.90
CA ALA A 39 6.00 4.25 -6.45
C ALA A 39 5.30 2.98 -6.97
N VAL A 40 4.04 2.76 -6.60
CA VAL A 40 3.25 1.60 -7.01
C VAL A 40 2.71 1.73 -8.45
N LEU A 41 2.51 2.96 -8.96
CA LEU A 41 2.02 3.26 -10.30
C LEU A 41 2.71 2.44 -11.42
N PRO A 42 4.05 2.44 -11.58
CA PRO A 42 4.70 1.63 -12.62
C PRO A 42 4.39 0.13 -12.51
N GLY A 43 4.21 -0.40 -11.30
CA GLY A 43 3.85 -1.80 -11.08
C GLY A 43 2.49 -2.16 -11.63
N ILE A 44 1.51 -1.28 -11.42
CA ILE A 44 0.14 -1.43 -11.94
C ILE A 44 0.16 -1.44 -13.47
N VAL A 45 0.89 -0.50 -14.08
CA VAL A 45 0.97 -0.39 -15.55
C VAL A 45 1.66 -1.60 -16.17
N ILE A 46 2.77 -2.05 -15.58
CA ILE A 46 3.48 -3.25 -16.06
C ILE A 46 2.58 -4.49 -15.96
N ALA A 47 1.86 -4.65 -14.84
CA ALA A 47 0.93 -5.77 -14.67
C ALA A 47 -0.23 -5.72 -15.69
N TYR A 48 -0.74 -4.53 -15.99
CA TYR A 48 -1.75 -4.34 -17.03
C TYR A 48 -1.22 -4.78 -18.40
N LEU A 49 -0.01 -4.34 -18.78
CA LEU A 49 0.61 -4.67 -20.06
C LEU A 49 0.88 -6.17 -20.23
N ILE A 50 1.25 -6.86 -19.15
CA ILE A 50 1.50 -8.30 -19.18
C ILE A 50 0.20 -9.10 -19.21
N SER A 51 -0.79 -8.71 -18.41
CA SER A 51 -2.02 -9.49 -18.26
C SER A 51 -3.04 -9.24 -19.37
N GLY A 52 -2.98 -8.10 -20.07
CA GLY A 52 -3.96 -7.71 -21.10
C GLY A 52 -5.40 -7.58 -20.60
N SER A 53 -5.62 -7.60 -19.28
CA SER A 53 -6.92 -7.63 -18.63
C SER A 53 -6.95 -6.65 -17.46
N ARG A 54 -8.08 -5.92 -17.32
CA ARG A 54 -8.35 -4.99 -16.20
C ARG A 54 -8.81 -5.71 -14.93
N ALA A 55 -8.62 -7.03 -14.85
CA ALA A 55 -8.96 -7.78 -13.65
C ALA A 55 -8.20 -7.23 -12.44
N SER A 56 -8.88 -7.12 -11.30
CA SER A 56 -8.33 -6.55 -10.07
C SER A 56 -7.12 -7.33 -9.54
N VAL A 57 -7.09 -8.65 -9.75
CA VAL A 57 -6.05 -9.54 -9.22
C VAL A 57 -4.65 -9.27 -9.80
N PRO A 58 -4.43 -9.27 -11.13
CA PRO A 58 -3.10 -8.99 -11.70
C PRO A 58 -2.60 -7.58 -11.36
N LEU A 59 -3.49 -6.58 -11.39
CA LEU A 59 -3.15 -5.20 -11.00
C LEU A 59 -2.71 -5.12 -9.53
N PHE A 60 -3.44 -5.80 -8.62
CA PHE A 60 -3.09 -5.88 -7.21
C PHE A 60 -1.75 -6.57 -6.97
N LEU A 61 -1.47 -7.65 -7.70
CA LEU A 61 -0.20 -8.35 -7.61
C LEU A 61 0.97 -7.46 -8.08
N GLY A 62 0.79 -6.76 -9.20
CA GLY A 62 1.77 -5.79 -9.71
C GLY A 62 2.07 -4.68 -8.71
N ALA A 63 1.03 -4.17 -8.05
CA ALA A 63 1.17 -3.16 -7.02
C ALA A 63 1.98 -3.67 -5.81
N ILE A 64 1.69 -4.88 -5.32
CA ILE A 64 2.45 -5.49 -4.21
C ILE A 64 3.91 -5.69 -4.57
N ILE A 65 4.19 -6.27 -5.74
CA ILE A 65 5.56 -6.54 -6.19
C ILE A 65 6.34 -5.23 -6.27
N MET A 66 5.74 -4.19 -6.85
CA MET A 66 6.40 -2.89 -6.97
C MET A 66 6.59 -2.20 -5.64
N GLY A 67 5.62 -2.31 -4.71
CA GLY A 67 5.77 -1.85 -3.33
C GLY A 67 6.99 -2.50 -2.65
N ILE A 68 7.14 -3.83 -2.76
CA ILE A 68 8.29 -4.54 -2.21
C ILE A 68 9.59 -4.05 -2.84
N ILE A 69 9.66 -3.94 -4.17
CA ILE A 69 10.84 -3.41 -4.88
C ILE A 69 11.19 -2.01 -4.40
N THR A 70 10.19 -1.15 -4.20
CA THR A 70 10.37 0.21 -3.70
C THR A 70 10.99 0.21 -2.30
N THR A 71 10.44 -0.58 -1.38
CA THR A 71 10.99 -0.67 -0.01
C THR A 71 12.45 -1.17 0.01
N LEU A 72 12.79 -2.13 -0.86
CA LEU A 72 14.15 -2.65 -0.99
C LEU A 72 15.11 -1.62 -1.57
N LEU A 73 14.67 -0.85 -2.57
CA LEU A 73 15.45 0.26 -3.14
C LEU A 73 15.72 1.33 -2.07
N ILE A 74 14.70 1.76 -1.34
CA ILE A 74 14.84 2.74 -0.25
C ILE A 74 15.84 2.24 0.79
N GLN A 75 15.71 0.97 1.20
CA GLN A 75 16.62 0.34 2.15
C GLN A 75 18.06 0.31 1.63
N PHE A 76 18.24 -0.04 0.35
CA PHE A 76 19.55 -0.09 -0.29
C PHE A 76 20.23 1.28 -0.30
N PHE A 77 19.52 2.33 -0.70
CA PHE A 77 20.05 3.70 -0.71
C PHE A 77 20.28 4.26 0.69
N SER A 78 19.40 3.96 1.65
CA SER A 78 19.59 4.41 3.04
C SER A 78 20.76 3.69 3.72
N SER A 79 20.92 2.37 3.52
CA SER A 79 21.97 1.59 4.18
C SER A 79 23.33 1.71 3.49
N LYS A 80 23.41 1.44 2.18
CA LYS A 80 24.69 1.45 1.44
C LYS A 80 25.05 2.84 0.94
N GLY A 81 24.07 3.64 0.55
CA GLY A 81 24.28 5.00 0.04
C GLY A 81 24.59 6.02 1.13
N LYS A 82 24.48 5.64 2.42
CA LYS A 82 24.60 6.55 3.58
C LYS A 82 23.74 7.82 3.45
N MET A 83 22.64 7.73 2.69
CA MET A 83 21.68 8.81 2.54
C MET A 83 20.71 8.79 3.72
N GLN A 84 20.27 9.97 4.14
CA GLN A 84 19.17 10.08 5.10
C GLN A 84 17.95 9.34 4.54
N ALA A 85 17.24 8.60 5.39
CA ALA A 85 16.09 7.78 4.99
C ALA A 85 15.05 8.60 4.20
N ASP A 86 14.77 9.83 4.63
CA ASP A 86 13.84 10.74 3.95
C ASP A 86 14.31 11.12 2.55
N ALA A 87 15.61 11.37 2.38
CA ALA A 87 16.18 11.66 1.07
C ALA A 87 16.13 10.43 0.15
N ALA A 88 16.41 9.24 0.69
CA ALA A 88 16.36 7.98 -0.06
C ALA A 88 14.93 7.66 -0.52
N MET A 89 13.94 7.84 0.37
CA MET A 89 12.53 7.75 0.05
C MET A 89 12.18 8.71 -1.09
N GLY A 90 12.54 9.99 -0.92
CA GLY A 90 12.35 11.06 -1.91
C GLY A 90 12.84 10.71 -3.31
N THR A 91 14.10 10.30 -3.41
CA THR A 91 14.72 9.99 -4.71
C THR A 91 14.13 8.74 -5.36
N VAL A 92 13.85 7.70 -4.59
CA VAL A 92 13.31 6.44 -5.14
C VAL A 92 11.88 6.63 -5.64
N PHE A 93 11.00 7.27 -4.86
CA PHE A 93 9.61 7.43 -5.30
C PHE A 93 9.52 8.36 -6.52
N THR A 94 10.27 9.48 -6.54
CA THR A 94 10.24 10.41 -7.68
C THR A 94 10.72 9.76 -8.97
N PHE A 95 11.78 8.94 -8.89
CA PHE A 95 12.27 8.16 -10.02
C PHE A 95 11.23 7.14 -10.52
N LEU A 96 10.68 6.32 -9.61
CA LEU A 96 9.68 5.31 -9.97
C LEU A 96 8.39 5.94 -10.49
N PHE A 97 7.99 7.07 -9.92
CA PHE A 97 6.84 7.84 -10.38
C PHE A 97 7.04 8.35 -11.81
N ALA A 98 8.19 8.97 -12.11
CA ALA A 98 8.51 9.43 -13.45
C ALA A 98 8.51 8.27 -14.46
N VAL A 99 9.07 7.12 -14.08
CA VAL A 99 9.01 5.89 -14.89
C VAL A 99 7.56 5.46 -15.13
N GLY A 100 6.75 5.40 -14.08
CA GLY A 100 5.32 5.05 -14.18
C GLY A 100 4.56 5.97 -15.13
N VAL A 101 4.72 7.30 -15.00
CA VAL A 101 4.07 8.28 -15.88
C VAL A 101 4.51 8.10 -17.33
N ILE A 102 5.81 7.87 -17.59
CA ILE A 102 6.30 7.60 -18.96
C ILE A 102 5.65 6.33 -19.53
N LEU A 103 5.52 5.27 -18.73
CA LEU A 103 4.84 4.05 -19.17
C LEU A 103 3.36 4.30 -19.47
N VAL A 104 2.65 5.04 -18.63
CA VAL A 104 1.24 5.42 -18.87
C VAL A 104 1.14 6.19 -20.17
N THR A 105 1.90 7.27 -20.36
CA THR A 105 1.78 8.12 -21.55
C THR A 105 2.12 7.37 -22.84
N LYS A 106 3.07 6.45 -22.81
CA LYS A 106 3.51 5.72 -24.00
C LYS A 106 2.62 4.52 -24.34
N TYR A 107 2.13 3.79 -23.34
CA TYR A 107 1.44 2.52 -23.53
C TYR A 107 -0.05 2.54 -23.13
N ALA A 108 -0.48 3.50 -22.32
CA ALA A 108 -1.87 3.68 -21.91
C ALA A 108 -2.64 4.69 -22.78
N GLY A 109 -2.05 5.21 -23.88
CA GLY A 109 -2.82 5.96 -24.87
C GLY A 109 -4.00 5.17 -25.48
N GLU A 110 -3.97 3.83 -25.41
CA GLU A 110 -5.07 2.93 -25.82
C GLU A 110 -5.86 2.33 -24.64
N ALA A 111 -5.36 2.50 -23.41
CA ALA A 111 -5.98 1.96 -22.21
C ALA A 111 -6.29 3.11 -21.28
N ASP A 112 -7.57 3.45 -21.17
CA ASP A 112 -8.17 4.50 -20.33
C ASP A 112 -7.85 4.30 -18.82
N ILE A 113 -6.57 4.39 -18.47
CA ILE A 113 -5.99 4.29 -17.13
C ILE A 113 -5.55 5.71 -16.80
N ASP A 114 -6.43 6.42 -16.13
CA ASP A 114 -6.12 7.72 -15.57
C ASP A 114 -5.20 7.53 -14.36
N ALA A 115 -3.95 7.98 -14.51
CA ALA A 115 -2.96 7.93 -13.43
C ALA A 115 -3.44 8.72 -12.21
N ASP A 116 -4.12 9.85 -12.41
CA ASP A 116 -4.62 10.67 -11.31
C ASP A 116 -5.73 9.94 -10.55
N CYS A 117 -6.63 9.25 -11.26
CA CYS A 117 -7.66 8.42 -10.64
C CYS A 117 -7.07 7.25 -9.83
N VAL A 118 -6.01 6.61 -10.33
CA VAL A 118 -5.32 5.52 -9.63
C VAL A 118 -4.56 6.02 -8.39
N LEU A 119 -3.95 7.21 -8.46
CA LEU A 119 -3.13 7.78 -7.39
C LEU A 119 -3.97 8.40 -6.28
N HIS A 120 -5.00 9.16 -6.63
CA HIS A 120 -5.88 9.82 -5.67
C HIS A 120 -6.95 8.87 -5.12
N GLY A 121 -7.31 7.84 -5.89
CA GLY A 121 -8.33 6.87 -5.56
C GLY A 121 -9.74 7.45 -5.67
N GLU A 122 -10.61 6.78 -6.41
CA GLU A 122 -12.01 7.18 -6.55
C GLU A 122 -12.94 6.12 -5.96
N ILE A 123 -13.57 6.44 -4.83
CA ILE A 123 -14.49 5.52 -4.13
C ILE A 123 -15.93 5.60 -4.66
N ALA A 124 -16.28 6.59 -5.49
CA ALA A 124 -17.63 6.76 -6.01
C ALA A 124 -18.10 5.60 -6.91
N PHE A 125 -17.18 4.88 -7.56
CA PHE A 125 -17.50 3.77 -8.46
C PHE A 125 -17.74 2.43 -7.75
N VAL A 126 -17.49 2.35 -6.44
CA VAL A 126 -17.64 1.11 -5.66
C VAL A 126 -19.05 0.50 -5.76
N PRO A 127 -20.16 1.26 -5.64
CA PRO A 127 -21.51 0.70 -5.73
C PRO A 127 -21.84 0.08 -7.08
N LEU A 128 -21.14 0.47 -8.16
CA LEU A 128 -21.39 -0.04 -9.51
C LEU A 128 -20.85 -1.48 -9.70
N GLN A 129 -19.83 -1.86 -8.94
CA GLN A 129 -19.26 -3.21 -8.98
C GLN A 129 -19.97 -4.13 -7.99
N THR A 130 -21.21 -4.50 -8.33
CA THR A 130 -21.97 -5.45 -7.52
C THR A 130 -21.57 -6.88 -7.84
N SER A 131 -21.25 -7.66 -6.81
CA SER A 131 -21.11 -9.11 -6.93
C SER A 131 -21.97 -9.80 -5.87
N SER A 132 -22.72 -10.82 -6.28
CA SER A 132 -23.50 -11.63 -5.35
C SER A 132 -22.60 -12.70 -4.72
N PHE A 133 -21.86 -12.32 -3.68
CA PHE A 133 -21.14 -13.29 -2.85
C PHE A 133 -22.05 -13.70 -1.67
N LEU A 134 -22.20 -15.01 -1.43
CA LEU A 134 -23.06 -15.57 -0.36
C LEU A 134 -24.56 -15.23 -0.45
N GLY A 135 -25.06 -14.80 -1.62
CA GLY A 135 -26.46 -14.40 -1.81
C GLY A 135 -26.79 -12.99 -1.29
N LEU A 136 -25.79 -12.26 -0.77
CA LEU A 136 -25.90 -10.87 -0.39
C LEU A 136 -25.37 -10.00 -1.54
N GLY A 137 -26.18 -9.07 -2.04
CA GLY A 137 -25.81 -8.13 -3.12
C GLY A 137 -24.87 -7.03 -2.64
N VAL A 138 -23.64 -7.40 -2.28
CA VAL A 138 -22.62 -6.50 -1.71
C VAL A 138 -21.55 -6.21 -2.76
N PRO A 139 -21.07 -4.96 -2.89
CA PRO A 139 -20.02 -4.67 -3.86
C PRO A 139 -18.74 -5.49 -3.65
N SER A 140 -18.12 -5.94 -4.74
CA SER A 140 -16.88 -6.74 -4.68
C SER A 140 -15.73 -6.07 -3.91
N PRO A 141 -15.52 -4.74 -3.98
CA PRO A 141 -14.44 -4.09 -3.23
C PRO A 141 -14.65 -4.11 -1.71
N VAL A 142 -15.89 -4.21 -1.23
CA VAL A 142 -16.17 -4.26 0.20
C VAL A 142 -15.65 -5.57 0.79
N TRP A 143 -15.80 -6.69 0.07
CA TRP A 143 -15.28 -7.99 0.52
C TRP A 143 -13.75 -8.02 0.58
N THR A 144 -13.07 -7.46 -0.42
CA THR A 144 -11.60 -7.41 -0.44
C THR A 144 -11.06 -6.53 0.68
N LEU A 145 -11.68 -5.37 0.92
CA LEU A 145 -11.31 -4.47 2.01
C LEU A 145 -11.60 -5.07 3.39
N LEU A 146 -12.69 -5.81 3.55
CA LEU A 146 -13.02 -6.48 4.80
C LEU A 146 -12.00 -7.59 5.09
N GLY A 147 -11.61 -8.37 4.08
CA GLY A 147 -10.52 -9.35 4.19
C GLY A 147 -9.17 -8.69 4.52
N LEU A 148 -8.87 -7.55 3.89
CA LEU A 148 -7.66 -6.78 4.19
C LEU A 148 -7.66 -6.24 5.63
N LEU A 149 -8.77 -5.67 6.09
CA LEU A 149 -8.91 -5.18 7.47
C LEU A 149 -8.72 -6.32 8.46
N ALA A 150 -9.33 -7.48 8.21
CA ALA A 150 -9.16 -8.66 9.06
C ALA A 150 -7.70 -9.14 9.11
N LEU A 151 -7.01 -9.11 7.96
CA LEU A 151 -5.58 -9.42 7.87
C LEU A 151 -4.75 -8.42 8.68
N VAL A 152 -4.97 -7.12 8.48
CA VAL A 152 -4.26 -6.05 9.22
C VAL A 152 -4.50 -6.21 10.72
N GLN A 153 -5.74 -6.46 11.14
CA GLN A 153 -6.08 -6.68 12.55
C GLN A 153 -5.38 -7.91 13.13
N LEU A 154 -5.33 -9.02 12.39
CA LEU A 154 -4.64 -10.24 12.81
C LEU A 154 -3.14 -9.99 12.96
N VAL A 155 -2.53 -9.31 11.98
CA VAL A 155 -1.11 -8.96 12.01
C VAL A 155 -0.80 -8.04 13.19
N PHE A 156 -1.63 -7.02 13.45
CA PHE A 156 -1.49 -6.17 14.62
C PHE A 156 -1.65 -6.96 15.91
N TRP A 157 -2.64 -7.85 16.00
CA TRP A 157 -2.88 -8.65 17.19
C TRP A 157 -1.68 -9.53 17.56
N ILE A 158 -1.01 -10.13 16.56
CA ILE A 158 0.20 -10.94 16.75
C ILE A 158 1.43 -10.05 17.03
N GLY A 159 1.59 -8.96 16.28
CA GLY A 159 2.81 -8.13 16.27
C GLY A 159 2.84 -6.97 17.26
N TYR A 160 1.71 -6.62 17.89
CA TYR A 160 1.56 -5.40 18.71
C TYR A 160 2.65 -5.28 19.78
N LYS A 161 2.91 -6.37 20.53
CA LYS A 161 3.93 -6.36 21.59
C LYS A 161 5.34 -6.11 21.04
N GLY A 162 5.70 -6.75 19.93
CA GLY A 162 7.01 -6.59 19.31
C GLY A 162 7.23 -5.19 18.75
N TRP A 163 6.23 -4.66 18.05
CA TRP A 163 6.29 -3.34 17.45
C TRP A 163 6.21 -2.19 18.46
N LEU A 164 5.45 -2.34 19.54
CA LEU A 164 5.40 -1.34 20.61
C LEU A 164 6.78 -1.19 21.26
N ILE A 165 7.38 -2.29 21.72
CA ILE A 165 8.65 -2.26 22.45
C ILE A 165 9.78 -1.73 21.56
N THR A 166 9.84 -2.16 20.30
CA THR A 166 10.87 -1.70 19.36
C THR A 166 10.71 -0.25 18.92
N SER A 167 9.49 0.28 18.86
CA SER A 167 9.25 1.69 18.52
C SER A 167 9.68 2.64 19.63
N PHE A 168 9.54 2.25 20.91
CA PHE A 168 9.89 3.11 22.04
C PHE A 168 11.33 2.94 22.54
N ASN A 169 11.83 1.69 22.63
CA ASN A 169 13.19 1.43 23.09
C ASN A 169 13.76 0.15 22.46
N GLY A 170 14.51 0.33 21.37
CA GLY A 170 15.16 -0.77 20.67
C GLY A 170 16.25 -1.48 21.48
N GLU A 171 16.90 -0.82 22.43
CA GLU A 171 17.93 -1.45 23.28
C GLU A 171 17.30 -2.34 24.36
N TYR A 172 16.20 -1.89 24.97
CA TYR A 172 15.41 -2.69 25.89
C TYR A 172 14.76 -3.90 25.20
N ALA A 173 14.35 -3.76 23.94
CA ALA A 173 13.88 -4.89 23.15
C ALA A 173 14.96 -5.98 23.00
N LYS A 174 16.22 -5.59 22.75
CA LYS A 174 17.35 -6.51 22.63
C LYS A 174 17.67 -7.23 23.95
N SER A 175 17.56 -6.55 25.09
CA SER A 175 17.86 -7.16 26.39
C SER A 175 16.82 -8.20 26.83
N ILE A 176 15.57 -8.09 26.36
CA ILE A 176 14.51 -9.09 26.59
C ILE A 176 14.55 -10.25 25.57
N GLY A 177 15.50 -10.23 24.63
CA GLY A 177 15.66 -11.28 23.62
C GLY A 177 14.71 -11.15 22.43
N ILE A 178 14.05 -10.01 22.26
CA ILE A 178 13.25 -9.72 21.06
C ILE A 178 14.22 -9.45 19.90
N LYS A 179 14.12 -10.25 18.84
CA LYS A 179 14.93 -10.07 17.61
C LYS A 179 14.52 -8.76 16.92
N THR A 180 15.19 -7.66 17.25
CA THR A 180 14.90 -6.34 16.68
C THR A 180 14.96 -6.30 15.16
N ALA A 181 15.79 -7.14 14.53
CA ALA A 181 15.87 -7.23 13.07
C ALA A 181 14.57 -7.73 12.40
N VAL A 182 13.76 -8.53 13.09
CA VAL A 182 12.51 -9.08 12.56
C VAL A 182 11.33 -8.13 12.79
N TRP A 183 11.38 -7.33 13.85
CA TRP A 183 10.27 -6.46 14.27
C TRP A 183 10.50 -4.96 13.94
N HIS A 184 11.69 -4.60 13.46
CA HIS A 184 11.98 -3.25 12.97
C HIS A 184 11.44 -3.02 11.54
N TYR A 185 11.26 -4.09 10.77
CA TYR A 185 10.52 -4.09 9.52
C TYR A 185 9.20 -4.85 9.71
#